data_AF-A0A150AGD7-F1
#
_entry.id   AF-A0A150AGD7-F1
#
_cell.length_a   1.000
_cell.length_b   1.000
_cell.length_c   1.000
_cell.angle_alpha   90.00
_cell.angle_beta   90.00
_cell.angle_gamma   90.00
#
_symmetry.space_group_name_H-M   'P 1'
#
loop_
_entity.id
_entity.type
_entity.pdbx_description
1 polymer ?
#
loop_
_entity_poly.entity_id
_entity_poly.type
_entity_poly.pdbx_seq_one_letter_code
_entity_poly.pdbx_strand_id
1 'polypeptide(L)' 'MIREEKKIDEFINREAKGIKDMLKSGSISKDLVTLEIFIDNIMSDFQIDQSQKEYTENRSKEILKEKGINISGL' A
#
# COMPACT_ATOMS: atom_id res chain seq x y z
N MET A 1 -15.05 -7.44 -3.35
CA MET A 1 -14.98 -8.61 -4.26
C MET A 1 -13.74 -9.40 -3.92
N ILE A 2 -13.81 -10.74 -3.94
CA ILE A 2 -12.60 -11.55 -3.75
C ILE A 2 -11.72 -11.40 -5.00
N ARG A 3 -10.45 -11.05 -4.80
CA ARG A 3 -9.45 -10.89 -5.85
C ARG A 3 -8.40 -11.98 -5.76
N GLU A 4 -7.80 -12.34 -6.88
CA GLU A 4 -6.60 -13.17 -6.87
C GLU A 4 -5.44 -12.43 -6.18
N GLU A 5 -4.65 -13.15 -5.39
CA GLU A 5 -3.49 -12.62 -4.67
C GLU A 5 -2.53 -11.85 -5.58
N LYS A 6 -2.20 -12.41 -6.75
CA LYS A 6 -1.38 -11.73 -7.76
C LYS A 6 -1.93 -10.36 -8.18
N LYS A 7 -3.27 -10.21 -8.21
CA LYS A 7 -3.90 -8.94 -8.55
C LYS A 7 -3.76 -7.93 -7.42
N ILE A 8 -3.85 -8.38 -6.17
CA ILE A 8 -3.60 -7.56 -4.99
C ILE A 8 -2.14 -7.07 -4.99
N ASP A 9 -1.18 -7.95 -5.28
CA ASP A 9 0.23 -7.60 -5.45
C ASP A 9 0.44 -6.50 -6.49
N GLU A 10 -0.20 -6.60 -7.65
CA GLU A 10 -0.13 -5.59 -8.71
C GLU A 10 -0.65 -4.23 -8.23
N PHE A 11 -1.73 -4.22 -7.45
CA PHE A 11 -2.31 -3.01 -6.90
C PHE A 11 -1.41 -2.36 -5.85
N ILE A 12 -0.89 -3.15 -4.90
CA ILE A 12 0.06 -2.68 -3.89
C ILE A 12 1.30 -2.10 -4.57
N ASN A 13 1.83 -2.79 -5.59
CA ASN A 13 3.00 -2.31 -6.34
C ASN A 13 2.76 -0.98 -7.03
N ARG A 14 1.58 -0.79 -7.63
CA ARG A 14 1.20 0.44 -8.29
C ARG A 14 1.11 1.60 -7.30
N GLU A 15 0.45 1.38 -6.17
CA GLU A 15 0.25 2.41 -5.15
C GLU A 15 1.56 2.78 -4.44
N ALA A 16 2.37 1.77 -4.09
CA ALA A 16 3.69 1.96 -3.51
C ALA A 16 4.61 2.78 -4.42
N LYS A 17 4.51 2.59 -5.75
CA LYS A 17 5.26 3.42 -6.71
C LYS A 17 4.79 4.87 -6.66
N GLY A 18 3.49 5.11 -6.67
CA GLY A 18 2.91 6.46 -6.57
C GLY A 18 3.40 7.20 -5.33
N ILE A 19 3.31 6.55 -4.16
CA ILE A 19 3.77 7.12 -2.89
C ILE A 19 5.27 7.38 -2.91
N LYS A 20 6.08 6.46 -3.42
CA LYS A 20 7.53 6.66 -3.52
C LYS A 20 7.88 7.90 -4.33
N ASP A 21 7.17 8.11 -5.45
CA ASP A 21 7.40 9.25 -6.32
C ASP A 21 6.94 10.56 -5.64
N MET A 22 5.79 10.56 -4.94
CA MET A 22 5.28 11.71 -4.19
C MET A 22 6.15 12.09 -2.98
N LEU A 23 6.70 11.10 -2.28
CA LEU A 23 7.65 11.33 -1.18
C LEU A 23 8.98 11.90 -1.70
N LYS A 24 9.44 11.45 -2.87
CA LYS A 24 10.65 11.98 -3.52
C LYS A 24 10.48 13.40 -4.03
N SER A 25 9.31 13.73 -4.58
CA SER A 25 9.01 15.10 -5.05
C SER A 25 8.72 16.07 -3.90
N GLY A 26 8.55 15.58 -2.67
CA GLY A 26 8.14 16.39 -1.53
C GLY A 26 6.68 16.81 -1.58
N SER A 27 5.87 16.17 -2.43
CA SER A 27 4.44 16.47 -2.55
C SER A 27 3.65 16.06 -1.31
N ILE A 28 4.16 15.08 -0.54
CA ILE A 28 3.59 14.65 0.74
C ILE A 28 4.71 14.42 1.76
N SER A 29 4.44 14.72 3.04
CA SER A 29 5.36 14.37 4.14
C SER A 29 5.29 12.88 4.45
N LYS A 30 6.42 12.28 4.84
CA LYS A 30 6.51 10.88 5.30
C LYS A 30 5.62 10.63 6.52
N ASP A 31 5.42 11.64 7.36
CA ASP A 31 4.64 11.53 8.59
C ASP A 31 3.13 11.48 8.33
N LEU A 32 2.69 11.94 7.15
CA LEU A 32 1.27 11.94 6.76
C LEU A 32 0.84 10.64 6.10
N VAL A 33 1.79 9.82 5.64
CA VAL A 33 1.51 8.50 5.08
C VAL A 33 1.70 7.47 6.18
N THR A 34 0.62 6.85 6.62
CA THR A 34 0.67 5.71 7.53
C THR A 34 0.37 4.42 6.79
N LEU A 35 0.85 3.30 7.32
CA LEU A 35 0.54 1.98 6.77
C LEU A 35 -0.96 1.71 6.73
N GLU A 36 -1.70 2.17 7.75
CA GLU A 36 -3.15 2.03 7.82
C GLU A 36 -3.85 2.76 6.68
N ILE A 37 -3.53 4.05 6.46
CA ILE A 37 -4.08 4.84 5.36
C ILE A 37 -3.75 4.19 4.01
N PHE A 38 -2.53 3.67 3.85
CA PHE A 38 -2.13 2.98 2.63
C PHE A 38 -2.99 1.75 2.34
N ILE A 39 -3.19 0.89 3.35
CA ILE A 39 -3.99 -0.33 3.20
C ILE A 39 -5.46 0.02 2.94
N ASP A 40 -6.02 0.95 3.71
CA ASP A 40 -7.43 1.35 3.57
C ASP A 40 -7.70 1.96 2.19
N ASN A 41 -6.78 2.79 1.67
CA ASN A 41 -6.88 3.31 0.30
C ASN A 41 -6.87 2.18 -0.74
N ILE A 42 -5.94 1.23 -0.63
CA ILE A 42 -5.89 0.08 -1.55
C ILE A 42 -7.19 -0.73 -1.47
N MET A 43 -7.65 -1.05 -0.26
CA MET A 43 -8.86 -1.84 -0.11
C MET A 43 -10.09 -1.14 -0.67
N SER A 44 -10.22 0.17 -0.43
CA SER A 44 -11.33 0.99 -0.93
C SER A 44 -11.27 1.18 -2.45
N ASP A 45 -10.16 1.71 -2.97
CA ASP A 45 -10.00 2.07 -4.39
C ASP A 45 -10.12 0.86 -5.30
N PHE A 46 -9.63 -0.28 -4.83
CA PHE A 46 -9.72 -1.55 -5.54
C PHE A 46 -10.84 -2.45 -5.01
N GLN A 47 -11.75 -1.98 -4.17
CA GLN A 47 -12.91 -2.76 -3.71
C GLN A 47 -12.53 -4.20 -3.25
N ILE A 48 -11.38 -4.34 -2.59
CA ILE A 48 -10.87 -5.62 -2.07
C ILE A 48 -11.77 -6.03 -0.92
N ASP A 49 -12.14 -7.30 -0.88
CA ASP A 49 -12.98 -7.80 0.20
C ASP A 49 -12.28 -7.75 1.56
N GLN A 50 -13.04 -7.53 2.62
CA GLN A 50 -12.51 -7.44 3.99
C GLN A 50 -11.82 -8.73 4.42
N SER A 51 -12.25 -9.89 3.92
CA SER A 51 -11.60 -11.18 4.19
C SER A 51 -10.14 -11.25 3.71
N GLN A 52 -9.72 -10.35 2.83
CA GLN A 52 -8.35 -10.30 2.28
C GLN A 52 -7.50 -9.18 2.91
N LYS A 53 -7.98 -8.53 3.98
CA LYS A 53 -7.25 -7.44 4.66
C LYS A 53 -5.90 -7.91 5.19
N GLU A 54 -5.85 -9.07 5.85
CA GLU A 54 -4.62 -9.60 6.43
C GLU A 54 -3.55 -9.87 5.35
N TYR A 55 -3.95 -10.49 4.24
CA TYR A 55 -3.05 -10.69 3.10
C TYR A 55 -2.54 -9.35 2.56
N THR A 56 -3.46 -8.39 2.35
CA THR A 56 -3.13 -7.07 1.81
C THR A 56 -2.17 -6.32 2.72
N GLU A 57 -2.37 -6.38 4.04
CA GLU A 57 -1.49 -5.77 5.04
C GLU A 57 -0.10 -6.38 5.05
N ASN A 58 0.00 -7.71 5.18
CA ASN A 58 1.29 -8.41 5.23
C ASN A 58 2.09 -8.16 3.96
N ARG A 59 1.43 -8.25 2.81
CA ARG A 59 2.08 -8.04 1.52
C ARG A 59 2.45 -6.59 1.26
N SER A 60 1.66 -5.64 1.77
CA SER A 60 2.00 -4.22 1.75
C SER A 60 3.29 -3.94 2.52
N LYS A 61 3.44 -4.51 3.72
CA LYS A 61 4.65 -4.37 4.52
C LYS A 61 5.89 -4.86 3.78
N GLU A 62 5.81 -6.03 3.14
CA GLU A 62 6.91 -6.60 2.35
C GLU A 62 7.29 -5.69 1.18
N ILE A 63 6.32 -5.33 0.34
CA ILE A 63 6.57 -4.56 -0.89
C ILE A 63 7.11 -3.16 -0.56
N LEU A 64 6.59 -2.50 0.48
CA LEU A 64 7.09 -1.19 0.93
C LEU A 64 8.54 -1.29 1.40
N LYS A 65 8.91 -2.33 2.16
CA LYS A 65 10.29 -2.61 2.59
C LYS A 65 11.22 -2.89 1.40
N GLU A 66 10.82 -3.78 0.49
CA GLU A 66 11.57 -4.10 -0.73
C GLU A 66 11.85 -2.85 -1.58
N LYS A 67 10.90 -1.92 -1.64
CA LYS A 67 11.05 -0.65 -2.37
C LYS A 67 11.77 0.44 -1.59
N GLY A 68 12.14 0.22 -0.33
CA GLY A 68 12.78 1.21 0.55
C GLY A 68 11.89 2.41 0.84
N ILE A 69 10.59 2.19 0.99
CA ILE A 69 9.61 3.24 1.31
C ILE A 69 9.39 3.22 2.82
N ASN A 70 9.83 4.30 3.49
CA ASN A 70 9.67 4.47 4.93
C ASN A 70 8.46 5.37 5.18
N ILE A 71 7.40 4.77 5.72
CA ILE A 71 6.15 5.43 6.12
C ILE A 71 5.88 5.15 7.61
N SER A 72 4.99 5.91 8.23
CA SER A 72 4.66 5.73 9.64
C SER A 72 3.91 4.41 9.88
N GLY A 73 4.35 3.62 10.88
CA GLY A 73 3.72 2.33 11.24
C GLY A 73 4.23 1.09 10.49
N LEU A 74 5.34 1.20 9.73
CA LEU A 74 6.04 0.08 9.09
C LEU A 74 7.14 -0.53 9.97
#